data_AF-A0A1Y4A373-F1
#
_entry.id   AF-A0A1Y4A373-F1
#
_cell.length_a   1.000
_cell.length_b   1.000
_cell.length_c   1.000
_cell.angle_alpha   90.00
_cell.angle_beta   90.00
_cell.angle_gamma   90.00
#
_symmetry.space_group_name_H-M   'P 1'
#
loop_
_entity.id
_entity.type
_entity.pdbx_description
1 polymer ?
#
loop_
_entity_poly.entity_id
_entity_poly.type
_entity_poly.pdbx_seq_one_letter_code
_entity_poly.pdbx_strand_id
1 'polypeptide(L)' 'MPIVVNLDVMMAKRKMSLNELSAKVDVTLANLSILKNNHARAVRFTTLEAICKALDCQPGDILEYVPETE' A
#
# COMPACT_ATOMS: atom_id res chain seq x y z
N MET A 1 12.37 -11.14 2.77
CA MET A 1 10.97 -11.13 2.26
C MET A 1 10.99 -10.29 1.00
N PRO A 2 10.85 -10.89 -0.18
CA PRO A 2 11.25 -10.26 -1.43
C PRO A 2 10.18 -9.33 -2.01
N ILE A 3 9.13 -8.97 -1.26
CA ILE A 3 8.10 -8.03 -1.70
C ILE A 3 8.16 -6.81 -0.79
N VAL A 4 8.49 -5.66 -1.37
CA VAL A 4 8.43 -4.34 -0.75
C VAL A 4 7.13 -3.65 -1.16
N VAL A 5 6.55 -2.93 -0.20
CA VAL A 5 5.31 -2.19 -0.30
C VAL A 5 5.63 -0.70 -0.24
N ASN A 6 5.50 -0.03 -1.38
CA ASN A 6 5.81 1.39 -1.59
C ASN A 6 4.61 2.31 -1.33
N LEU A 7 3.71 1.91 -0.42
CA LEU A 7 2.48 2.64 -0.15
C LEU A 7 2.75 4.06 0.40
N ASP A 8 3.74 4.21 1.25
CA ASP A 8 4.18 5.51 1.79
C ASP A 8 4.65 6.46 0.68
N VAL A 9 5.41 5.96 -0.30
CA VAL A 9 5.85 6.72 -1.48
C VAL A 9 4.66 7.18 -2.29
N MET A 10 3.68 6.29 -2.54
CA MET A 10 2.49 6.63 -3.32
C MET A 10 1.59 7.63 -2.60
N MET A 11 1.44 7.49 -1.29
CA MET A 11 0.74 8.47 -0.45
C MET A 11 1.40 9.85 -0.52
N ALA A 12 2.74 9.91 -0.42
CA ALA A 12 3.49 11.16 -0.52
C ALA A 12 3.32 11.82 -1.90
N LYS A 13 3.43 11.04 -2.99
CA LYS A 13 3.20 11.52 -4.37
C LYS A 13 1.80 12.12 -4.57
N ARG A 14 0.80 11.65 -3.82
CA ARG A 14 -0.59 12.13 -3.88
C ARG A 14 -0.95 13.13 -2.78
N LYS A 15 0.01 13.50 -1.93
CA LYS A 15 -0.20 14.37 -0.76
C LYS A 15 -1.35 13.91 0.13
N MET A 16 -1.47 12.59 0.30
CA MET A 16 -2.56 11.97 1.07
C MET A 16 -2.02 11.37 2.37
N SER A 17 -2.67 11.67 3.49
CA SER A 17 -2.37 11.09 4.80
C SER A 17 -2.96 9.69 4.96
N LEU A 18 -2.45 8.93 5.94
CA LEU A 18 -2.95 7.58 6.23
C LEU A 18 -4.41 7.60 6.68
N ASN A 19 -4.79 8.62 7.45
CA ASN A 19 -6.15 8.83 7.92
C ASN A 19 -7.11 9.08 6.74
N GLU A 20 -6.72 9.93 5.80
CA GLU A 20 -7.52 10.21 4.60
C GLU A 20 -7.64 8.97 3.70
N LEU A 21 -6.55 8.22 3.51
CA LEU A 21 -6.60 6.98 2.75
C LEU A 21 -7.54 5.97 3.43
N SER A 22 -7.44 5.79 4.75
CA SER A 22 -8.31 4.89 5.53
C SER A 22 -9.78 5.28 5.50
N ALA A 23 -10.12 6.56 5.30
CA ALA A 23 -11.50 6.99 5.10
C ALA A 23 -12.02 6.68 3.69
N LYS A 24 -11.12 6.56 2.70
CA LYS A 24 -11.45 6.28 1.30
C LYS A 24 -11.47 4.79 0.96
N VAL A 25 -10.74 3.97 1.72
CA VAL A 25 -10.70 2.52 1.52
C VAL A 25 -11.38 1.83 2.70
N ASP A 26 -12.14 0.77 2.45
CA ASP A 26 -12.82 -0.01 3.50
C ASP A 26 -11.83 -0.91 4.26
N VAL A 27 -10.81 -0.29 4.85
CA VAL A 27 -9.72 -0.93 5.58
C VAL A 27 -9.37 -0.08 6.79
N THR A 28 -9.17 -0.75 7.92
CA THR A 28 -8.80 -0.08 9.16
C THR A 28 -7.44 0.60 9.05
N LEU A 29 -7.27 1.71 9.79
CA LEU A 29 -6.00 2.41 9.90
C LEU A 29 -4.85 1.48 10.32
N ALA A 30 -5.13 0.54 11.23
CA ALA A 30 -4.17 -0.45 11.69
C ALA A 30 -3.67 -1.35 10.55
N ASN A 31 -4.58 -1.88 9.73
CA ASN A 31 -4.23 -2.72 8.58
C ASN A 31 -3.45 -1.94 7.51
N LEU A 32 -3.83 -0.69 7.25
CA LEU A 32 -3.09 0.19 6.34
C LEU A 32 -1.70 0.54 6.88
N SER A 33 -1.55 0.73 8.19
CA SER A 33 -0.25 0.96 8.82
C SER A 33 0.67 -0.25 8.67
N ILE A 34 0.15 -1.46 8.86
CA ILE A 34 0.90 -2.71 8.64
C ILE A 34 1.38 -2.81 7.18
N LEU A 35 0.51 -2.46 6.23
CA LEU A 35 0.82 -2.46 4.81
C LEU A 35 1.89 -1.41 4.47
N LYS A 36 1.71 -0.16 4.95
CA LYS A 36 2.64 0.96 4.76
C LYS A 36 4.05 0.65 5.26
N ASN A 37 4.16 -0.02 6.41
CA ASN A 37 5.44 -0.27 7.06
C ASN A 37 6.08 -1.61 6.67
N ASN A 38 5.69 -2.22 5.54
CA ASN A 38 6.27 -3.49 5.07
C ASN A 38 6.10 -4.69 6.02
N HIS A 39 5.10 -4.66 6.90
CA HIS A 39 4.85 -5.76 7.85
C HIS A 39 3.72 -6.69 7.39
N ALA A 40 3.06 -6.38 6.26
CA ALA A 40 2.00 -7.21 5.71
C ALA A 40 2.56 -8.51 5.11
N ARG A 41 1.92 -9.64 5.43
CA ARG A 41 2.23 -10.95 4.81
C ARG A 41 1.40 -11.25 3.57
N ALA A 42 0.24 -10.61 3.47
CA ALA A 42 -0.70 -10.75 2.36
C ALA A 42 -1.54 -9.48 2.25
N VAL A 43 -2.07 -9.23 1.05
CA VAL A 43 -3.07 -8.20 0.78
C VAL A 43 -4.16 -8.81 -0.09
N ARG A 44 -5.43 -8.51 0.21
CA ARG A 44 -6.55 -8.94 -0.64
C ARG A 44 -6.57 -8.06 -1.90
N PHE A 45 -6.91 -8.63 -3.06
CA PHE A 45 -7.03 -7.83 -4.28
C PHE A 45 -8.08 -6.72 -4.17
N THR A 46 -9.16 -6.92 -3.44
CA THR A 46 -10.16 -5.87 -3.17
C THR A 46 -9.57 -4.68 -2.40
N THR A 47 -8.69 -4.95 -1.44
CA THR A 47 -7.94 -3.90 -0.73
C THR A 47 -6.96 -3.20 -1.66
N LEU A 48 -6.20 -3.96 -2.46
CA LEU A 48 -5.24 -3.40 -3.40
C LEU A 48 -5.93 -2.53 -4.46
N GLU A 49 -7.07 -2.98 -4.99
CA GLU A 49 -7.93 -2.25 -5.93
C GLU A 49 -8.43 -0.93 -5.31
N ALA A 50 -8.93 -0.96 -4.08
CA ALA A 50 -9.42 0.23 -3.39
C ALA A 50 -8.30 1.26 -3.19
N ILE A 51 -7.10 0.83 -2.82
CA ILE A 51 -5.93 1.70 -2.69
C ILE A 51 -5.54 2.28 -4.05
N CYS A 52 -5.47 1.45 -5.10
CA CYS A 52 -5.16 1.89 -6.47
C CYS A 52 -6.14 2.96 -6.96
N LYS A 53 -7.44 2.76 -6.71
CA LYS A 53 -8.49 3.75 -7.03
C LYS A 53 -8.34 5.03 -6.22
N ALA A 54 -8.08 4.93 -4.91
CA ALA A 54 -7.97 6.10 -4.03
C ALA A 54 -6.72 6.95 -4.31
N LEU A 55 -5.62 6.30 -4.71
CA LEU A 55 -4.34 6.95 -4.99
C LEU A 55 -4.10 7.18 -6.49
N ASP A 56 -5.03 6.81 -7.37
CA ASP A 56 -4.88 6.89 -8.83
C ASP A 56 -3.52 6.32 -9.29
N CYS A 57 -3.31 5.04 -9.00
CA CYS A 57 -2.06 4.33 -9.30
C CYS A 57 -2.29 2.89 -9.73
N GLN A 58 -1.22 2.22 -10.14
CA GLN A 58 -1.22 0.82 -10.53
C GLN A 58 -0.72 -0.08 -9.38
N PRO A 59 -1.09 -1.37 -9.36
CA PRO A 59 -0.56 -2.33 -8.39
C PRO A 59 0.97 -2.37 -8.32
N GLY A 60 1.64 -2.24 -9.46
CA GLY A 60 3.11 -2.22 -9.55
C GLY A 60 3.76 -0.96 -8.97
N ASP A 61 2.99 0.11 -8.74
CA ASP A 61 3.48 1.28 -8.01
C ASP A 61 3.51 1.04 -6.48
N ILE A 62 2.75 0.05 -6.01
CA ILE A 62 2.61 -0.29 -4.60
C ILE A 62 3.44 -1.52 -4.26
N LEU A 63 3.45 -2.54 -5.10
CA LEU A 63 4.12 -3.81 -4.83
C LEU A 63 5.34 -3.97 -5.75
N GLU A 64 6.50 -4.14 -5.14
CA GLU A 64 7.77 -4.30 -5.83
C GLU A 64 8.44 -5.60 -5.39
N TYR A 65 8.86 -6.42 -6.36
CA TYR A 65 9.70 -7.57 -6.07
C TYR A 65 11.17 -7.13 -6.00
N VAL A 66 11.77 -7.29 -4.82
CA VAL A 66 13.20 -7.05 -4.58
C VAL A 66 13.87 -8.41 -4.37
N PRO A 67 14.70 -8.87 -5.32
CA PRO A 67 15.47 -10.09 -5.16
C PRO A 67 16.31 -10.02 -3.88
N GLU A 68 16.40 -11.11 -3.13
CA GLU A 68 17.40 -11.23 -2.07
C GLU A 68 18.77 -11.32 -2.77
N THR A 69 19.56 -10.25 -2.71
CA THR A 69 20.95 -10.29 -3.14
C THR A 69 21.72 -11.18 -2.18
N GLU A 70 22.34 -12.24 -2.70
CA GLU A 70 23.34 -13.04 -1.96
C GLU A 70 24.51 -12.19 -1.48
#